data_AF-A0A7G6E0L0-F1
#
_entry.id   AF-A0A7G6E0L0-F1
#
_cell.length_a   1.000
_cell.length_b   1.000
_cell.length_c   1.000
_cell.angle_alpha   90.00
_cell.angle_beta   90.00
_cell.angle_gamma   90.00
#
_symmetry.space_group_name_H-M   'P 1'
#
loop_
_entity.id
_entity.type
_entity.pdbx_description
1 polymer ?
#
loop_
_entity_poly.entity_id
_entity_poly.type
_entity_poly.pdbx_seq_one_letter_code
_entity_poly.pdbx_strand_id
1 'polypeptide(L)'
;MVVSKFGPGFATCTTVSNTSFRNSGSQFSKEEHHFLTLQTGQGLNESELVDALVELWGKDVKDFKKMEVPIEEKYGGSYCQGKLPFFRGPTIMKTLAEYAKNINIGVDLRQPYFV
;
A
#
# COMPACT_ATOMS: atom_id res chain seq x y z
N MET A 1 -2.34 17.80 7.59
CA MET A 1 -3.36 18.24 6.61
C MET A 1 -3.12 17.47 5.33
N VAL A 2 -4.15 16.82 4.77
CA VAL A 2 -4.06 16.16 3.45
C VAL A 2 -4.65 17.10 2.40
N VAL A 3 -3.87 17.40 1.36
CA VAL A 3 -4.30 18.24 0.23
C VAL A 3 -4.19 17.42 -1.03
N SER A 4 -5.25 17.39 -1.84
CA SER A 4 -5.28 16.66 -3.10
C SER A 4 -6.14 17.41 -4.12
N LYS A 5 -5.78 17.30 -5.40
CA LYS A 5 -6.51 17.91 -6.52
C LYS A 5 -7.93 17.36 -6.64
N PHE A 6 -8.09 16.07 -6.34
CA PHE A 6 -9.37 15.38 -6.21
C PHE A 6 -9.50 14.80 -4.80
N GLY A 7 -10.71 14.41 -4.37
CA GLY A 7 -10.87 13.75 -3.08
C GLY A 7 -9.89 12.56 -2.93
N PRO A 8 -9.18 12.41 -1.81
CA PRO A 8 -8.35 11.24 -1.53
C PRO A 8 -9.05 9.93 -1.90
N GLY A 9 -8.41 9.14 -2.77
CA GLY A 9 -8.99 7.90 -3.31
C GLY A 9 -9.80 8.06 -4.59
N PHE A 10 -9.91 9.26 -5.17
CA PHE A 10 -10.54 9.48 -6.46
C PHE A 10 -9.50 9.69 -7.57
N ALA A 11 -9.70 9.02 -8.72
CA ALA A 11 -8.83 9.13 -9.90
C ALA A 11 -7.32 8.90 -9.60
N THR A 12 -7.01 8.04 -8.61
CA THR A 12 -5.63 7.69 -8.26
C THR A 12 -5.28 6.29 -8.74
N CYS A 13 -3.99 6.06 -9.06
CA CYS A 13 -3.48 4.73 -9.39
C CYS A 13 -3.74 3.71 -8.27
N THR A 14 -3.71 4.14 -7.01
CA THR A 14 -3.98 3.28 -5.85
C THR A 14 -5.40 2.73 -5.89
N THR A 15 -6.39 3.57 -6.22
CA THR A 15 -7.80 3.18 -6.31
C THR A 15 -8.06 2.15 -7.40
N VAL A 16 -7.33 2.21 -8.52
CA VAL A 16 -7.50 1.26 -9.64
C VAL A 16 -6.52 0.09 -9.58
N SER A 17 -5.62 0.07 -8.59
CA SER A 17 -4.67 -1.02 -8.43
C SER A 17 -5.34 -2.28 -7.88
N ASN A 18 -4.72 -3.43 -8.15
CA ASN A 18 -5.04 -4.68 -7.46
C ASN A 18 -4.50 -4.73 -6.01
N THR A 19 -3.90 -3.62 -5.53
CA THR A 19 -3.30 -3.43 -4.20
C THR A 19 -2.44 -4.61 -3.77
N SER A 20 -1.58 -5.07 -4.68
CA SER A 20 -0.59 -6.09 -4.41
C SER A 20 0.71 -5.42 -4.03
N PHE A 21 1.26 -5.79 -2.88
CA PHE A 21 2.54 -5.33 -2.37
C PHE A 21 3.51 -6.51 -2.44
N ARG A 22 4.57 -6.38 -3.24
CA ARG A 22 5.67 -7.34 -3.17
C ARG A 22 6.42 -7.09 -1.86
N ASN A 23 6.66 -8.13 -1.08
CA ASN A 23 7.43 -8.03 0.16
C ASN A 23 8.11 -9.35 0.52
N SER A 24 9.07 -9.26 1.43
CA SER A 24 9.95 -10.37 1.81
C SER A 24 9.33 -11.30 2.85
N GLY A 25 8.15 -11.84 2.53
CA GLY A 25 7.37 -12.74 3.39
C GLY A 25 7.82 -14.21 3.32
N SER A 26 6.94 -15.11 3.74
CA SER A 26 7.24 -16.55 3.93
C SER A 26 7.73 -17.31 2.69
N GLN A 27 7.49 -16.79 1.49
CA GLN A 27 7.83 -17.44 0.21
C GLN A 27 8.76 -16.59 -0.66
N PHE A 28 9.29 -15.48 -0.12
CA PHE A 28 10.15 -14.59 -0.87
C PHE A 28 11.17 -13.97 0.08
N SER A 29 12.43 -14.41 0.02
CA SER A 29 13.43 -13.98 1.00
C SER A 29 13.75 -12.49 0.85
N LYS A 30 14.42 -11.93 1.86
CA LYS A 30 14.92 -10.55 1.79
C LYS A 30 15.97 -10.41 0.69
N GLU A 31 16.88 -11.36 0.62
CA GLU A 31 17.97 -11.40 -0.35
C GLU A 31 17.42 -11.54 -1.78
N GLU A 32 16.42 -12.40 -1.98
CA GLU A 32 15.74 -12.57 -3.27
C GLU A 32 15.01 -11.29 -3.69
N HIS A 33 14.27 -10.66 -2.77
CA HIS A 33 13.56 -9.41 -3.04
C HIS A 33 14.52 -8.27 -3.37
N HIS A 34 15.59 -8.13 -2.59
CA HIS A 34 16.63 -7.14 -2.81
C HIS A 34 17.31 -7.34 -4.18
N PHE A 35 17.79 -8.55 -4.45
CA PHE A 35 18.45 -8.90 -5.70
C PHE A 35 17.55 -8.63 -6.92
N LEU A 36 16.30 -9.11 -6.89
CA LEU A 36 15.39 -8.92 -8.02
C LEU A 36 15.01 -7.46 -8.22
N THR A 37 14.84 -6.69 -7.14
CA THR A 37 14.54 -5.26 -7.24
C THR A 37 15.68 -4.55 -7.98
N LEU A 38 16.92 -4.69 -7.51
CA LEU A 38 18.10 -4.09 -8.16
C LEU A 38 18.30 -4.59 -9.60
N GLN A 39 18.12 -5.89 -9.83
CA GLN A 39 18.24 -6.47 -11.17
C GLN A 39 17.23 -5.85 -12.13
N THR A 40 15.97 -5.73 -11.73
CA THR A 40 14.92 -5.11 -12.56
C THR A 40 15.10 -3.61 -12.73
N GLY A 41 15.71 -2.93 -11.76
CA GLY A 41 16.03 -1.50 -11.84
C GLY A 41 17.20 -1.16 -12.74
N GLN A 42 17.95 -2.15 -13.24
CA GLN A 42 19.05 -1.96 -14.21
C GLN A 42 20.11 -0.94 -13.75
N GLY A 43 20.39 -0.90 -12.44
CA GLY A 43 21.35 0.03 -11.84
C GLY A 43 20.83 1.46 -11.63
N LEU A 44 19.53 1.72 -11.85
CA LEU A 44 18.89 3.02 -11.61
C LEU A 44 18.27 3.14 -10.22
N ASN A 45 18.26 2.07 -9.43
CA ASN A 45 17.80 2.14 -8.04
C ASN A 45 18.90 2.69 -7.14
N GLU A 46 18.51 3.50 -6.16
CA GLU A 46 19.36 3.80 -5.01
C GLU A 46 19.34 2.60 -4.05
N SER A 47 20.49 1.96 -3.87
CA SER A 47 20.59 0.71 -3.09
C SER A 47 20.07 0.87 -1.66
N GLU A 48 20.38 1.99 -1.01
CA GLU A 48 19.97 2.27 0.37
C GLU A 48 18.44 2.32 0.52
N LEU A 49 17.72 2.78 -0.52
CA LEU A 49 16.26 2.78 -0.52
C LEU A 49 15.69 1.38 -0.74
N VAL A 50 16.38 0.53 -1.50
CA VAL A 50 16.01 -0.88 -1.68
C VAL A 50 16.25 -1.67 -0.39
N ASP A 51 17.35 -1.40 0.31
CA ASP A 51 17.60 -1.97 1.64
C ASP A 51 16.47 -1.60 2.61
N ALA A 52 16.09 -0.32 2.68
CA ALA A 52 14.98 0.12 3.52
C ALA A 52 13.65 -0.55 3.13
N LEU A 53 13.35 -0.67 1.83
CA LEU A 53 12.14 -1.35 1.32
C LEU A 53 12.06 -2.80 1.80
N VAL A 54 13.18 -3.52 1.73
CA VAL A 54 13.29 -4.94 2.09
C VAL A 54 13.36 -5.15 3.60
N GLU A 55 13.86 -4.19 4.38
CA GLU A 55 13.93 -4.29 5.84
C GLU A 55 12.62 -3.91 6.54
N LEU A 56 11.92 -2.88 6.04
CA LEU A 56 10.76 -2.30 6.72
C LEU A 56 9.44 -3.03 6.46
N TRP A 57 9.37 -3.93 5.47
CA TRP A 57 8.10 -4.53 5.02
C TRP A 57 7.25 -5.11 6.16
N GLY A 58 7.88 -5.81 7.12
CA GLY A 58 7.17 -6.48 8.21
C GLY A 58 6.57 -5.49 9.20
N LYS A 59 7.22 -4.33 9.37
CA LYS A 59 6.67 -3.21 10.15
C LYS A 59 5.51 -2.58 9.40
N ASP A 60 5.65 -2.35 8.09
CA ASP A 60 4.63 -1.68 7.28
C ASP A 60 3.34 -2.49 7.19
N VAL A 61 3.42 -3.82 7.01
CA VAL A 61 2.25 -4.70 7.05
C VAL A 61 1.58 -4.68 8.43
N LYS A 62 2.35 -4.65 9.52
CA LYS A 62 1.81 -4.52 10.88
C LYS A 62 1.12 -3.17 11.08
N ASP A 63 1.69 -2.09 10.57
CA ASP A 63 1.11 -0.76 10.70
C ASP A 63 -0.18 -0.64 9.86
N PHE A 64 -0.24 -1.24 8.67
CA PHE A 64 -1.49 -1.36 7.91
C PHE A 64 -2.58 -2.10 8.70
N LYS A 65 -2.23 -3.22 9.35
CA LYS A 65 -3.18 -3.96 10.20
C LYS A 65 -3.67 -3.13 11.39
N LYS A 66 -2.81 -2.30 12.01
CA LYS A 66 -3.20 -1.36 13.08
C LYS A 66 -4.17 -0.27 12.60
N MET A 67 -4.07 0.10 11.33
CA MET A 67 -4.99 1.04 10.68
C MET A 67 -6.27 0.35 10.18
N GLU A 68 -6.49 -0.91 10.54
CA GLU A 68 -7.63 -1.73 10.12
C GLU A 68 -7.68 -2.01 8.60
N VAL A 69 -6.58 -1.79 7.88
CA VAL A 69 -6.50 -2.16 6.45
C VAL A 69 -6.56 -3.69 6.37
N PRO A 70 -7.50 -4.28 5.60
CA PRO A 70 -7.67 -5.72 5.54
C PRO A 70 -6.61 -6.35 4.63
N ILE A 71 -5.35 -6.32 5.06
CA ILE A 71 -4.19 -6.83 4.34
C ILE A 71 -3.88 -8.26 4.76
N GLU A 72 -3.69 -9.13 3.78
CA GLU A 72 -3.30 -10.53 3.96
C GLU A 72 -1.98 -10.82 3.26
N GLU A 73 -1.18 -11.70 3.83
CA GLU A 73 0.03 -12.24 3.19
C GLU A 73 -0.37 -13.48 2.36
N LYS A 74 -0.10 -13.46 1.06
CA LYS A 74 -0.11 -14.67 0.19
C LYS A 74 0.94 -14.55 -0.90
N TYR A 75 1.46 -15.70 -1.35
CA TYR A 75 2.25 -15.88 -2.57
C TYR A 75 3.27 -14.76 -2.87
N GLY A 76 4.35 -14.71 -2.10
CA GLY A 76 5.46 -13.77 -2.31
C GLY A 76 5.11 -12.29 -2.14
N GLY A 77 4.03 -11.98 -1.41
CA GLY A 77 3.66 -10.61 -1.10
C GLY A 77 2.49 -10.50 -0.13
N SER A 78 1.92 -9.30 -0.06
CA SER A 78 0.68 -9.01 0.63
C SER A 78 -0.31 -8.30 -0.27
N TYR A 79 -1.60 -8.44 -0.01
CA TYR A 79 -2.62 -7.72 -0.76
C TYR A 79 -3.80 -7.36 0.13
N CYS A 80 -4.47 -6.26 -0.21
CA CYS A 80 -5.72 -5.89 0.42
C CYS A 80 -6.85 -6.84 -0.01
N GLN A 81 -7.67 -7.30 0.92
CA GLN A 81 -8.86 -8.08 0.64
C GLN A 81 -9.88 -7.26 -0.17
N GLY A 82 -10.74 -7.97 -0.90
CA GLY A 82 -11.77 -7.37 -1.75
C GLY A 82 -11.93 -8.14 -3.05
N LYS A 83 -13.14 -8.06 -3.63
CA LYS A 83 -13.46 -8.67 -4.92
C LYS A 83 -12.66 -7.98 -6.03
N LEU A 84 -11.90 -8.77 -6.79
CA LEU A 84 -11.23 -8.27 -7.98
C LEU A 84 -12.23 -8.00 -9.11
N PRO A 85 -11.91 -7.07 -10.02
CA PRO A 85 -10.77 -6.14 -9.97
C PRO A 85 -11.07 -4.85 -9.17
N PHE A 86 -12.34 -4.58 -8.85
CA PHE A 86 -12.78 -3.21 -8.54
C PHE A 86 -12.69 -2.80 -7.07
N PHE A 87 -12.60 -3.74 -6.12
CA PHE A 87 -12.84 -3.39 -4.72
C PHE A 87 -11.59 -3.23 -3.87
N ARG A 88 -10.43 -3.75 -4.27
CA ARG A 88 -9.25 -3.70 -3.38
C ARG A 88 -8.67 -2.30 -3.22
N GLY A 89 -8.49 -1.57 -4.33
CA GLY A 89 -8.04 -0.17 -4.33
C GLY A 89 -8.96 0.78 -3.55
N PRO A 90 -10.29 0.75 -3.76
CA PRO A 90 -11.22 1.53 -2.94
C PRO A 90 -11.17 1.15 -1.46
N THR A 91 -11.05 -0.13 -1.13
CA THR A 91 -10.99 -0.59 0.27
C THR A 91 -9.80 0.01 1.00
N ILE A 92 -8.57 -0.11 0.46
CA ILE A 92 -7.40 0.46 1.13
C ILE A 92 -7.51 1.98 1.28
N MET A 93 -8.00 2.69 0.25
CA MET A 93 -8.13 4.15 0.30
C MET A 93 -9.17 4.60 1.31
N LYS A 94 -10.32 3.90 1.38
CA LYS A 94 -11.38 4.19 2.36
C LYS A 94 -10.84 4.04 3.78
N THR A 95 -10.18 2.92 4.07
CA THR A 95 -9.67 2.65 5.41
C THR A 95 -8.60 3.65 5.84
N LEU A 96 -7.65 3.99 4.97
CA LEU A 96 -6.62 4.99 5.28
C LEU A 96 -7.20 6.39 5.47
N ALA A 97 -8.22 6.76 4.70
CA ALA A 97 -8.91 8.03 4.85
C ALA A 97 -9.70 8.11 6.17
N GLU A 98 -10.36 7.02 6.56
CA GLU A 98 -11.04 6.89 7.85
C GLU A 98 -10.05 6.95 9.02
N TYR A 99 -8.95 6.22 8.95
CA TYR A 99 -7.88 6.28 9.95
C TYR A 99 -7.34 7.70 10.12
N ALA A 100 -7.02 8.39 9.02
CA ALA A 100 -6.48 9.74 9.06
C ALA A 100 -7.46 10.76 9.70
N LYS A 101 -8.77 10.62 9.47
CA LYS A 101 -9.80 11.38 10.18
C LYS A 101 -9.78 11.09 11.69
N ASN A 102 -9.67 9.82 12.08
CA ASN A 102 -9.70 9.40 13.47
C ASN A 102 -8.50 9.91 14.28
N ILE A 103 -7.31 10.00 13.66
CA ILE A 103 -6.12 10.58 14.31
C ILE A 103 -6.03 12.11 14.18
N ASN A 104 -7.14 12.75 13.79
CA ASN A 104 -7.29 14.21 13.68
C ASN A 104 -6.25 14.88 12.77
N ILE A 105 -5.68 14.12 11.82
CA ILE A 105 -4.99 14.72 10.69
C ILE A 105 -6.09 15.32 9.82
N GLY A 106 -6.17 16.65 9.74
CA GLY A 106 -7.21 17.35 8.97
C GLY A 106 -7.32 16.82 7.53
N VAL A 107 -8.29 15.93 7.33
CA VAL A 107 -8.69 15.30 6.07
C VAL A 107 -10.08 15.84 5.75
N ASP A 108 -10.10 16.93 4.98
CA ASP A 108 -11.32 17.57 4.50
C ASP A 108 -11.75 16.89 3.18
N LEU A 109 -12.61 15.87 3.28
CA LEU A 109 -13.18 15.18 2.12
C LEU A 109 -14.45 15.89 1.66
N ARG A 110 -14.30 16.81 0.70
CA ARG A 110 -15.42 17.54 0.11
C ARG A 110 -16.08 16.74 -1.02
N GLN A 111 -17.13 15.97 -0.66
CA GLN A 111 -18.21 15.36 -1.49
C GLN A 111 -17.90 14.57 -2.80
N PRO A 112 -18.82 13.68 -3.25
CA PRO A 112 -19.47 12.58 -2.55
C PRO A 112 -18.74 11.24 -2.81
N TYR A 113 -19.00 10.26 -1.95
CA TYR A 113 -18.34 8.95 -1.95
C TYR A 113 -18.97 7.95 -2.92
N PHE A 114 -18.17 6.93 -3.27
CA PHE A 114 -18.52 5.67 -3.93
C PHE A 114 -20.02 5.35 -3.94
N VAL A 115 -20.62 5.38 -5.13
CA VAL A 115 -21.90 4.72 -5.44
C VAL A 115 -21.60 3.31 -5.94
#